data_AF-A0A920UP39-F1
#
_entry.id   AF-A0A920UP39-F1
#
_cell.length_a   1.000
_cell.length_b   1.000
_cell.length_c   1.000
_cell.angle_alpha   90.00
_cell.angle_beta   90.00
_cell.angle_gamma   90.00
#
_symmetry.space_group_name_H-M   'P 1'
#
loop_
_entity.id
_entity.type
_entity.pdbx_description
1 polymer ?
#
loop_
_entity_poly.entity_id
_entity_poly.type
_entity_poly.pdbx_seq_one_letter_code
_entity_poly.pdbx_strand_id
1 'polypeptide(L)'
;MSIAVKLIPDCSSSSKKGFKTGSQIGFQQWFSNGNFCCWYWLLGLAALFMIFDDVNIVAGFGFGASTIALFARVGGGIYTKAADVGADLVGKVEEDIPEDDPRNPATIADNVGDNVGDVAGMGADLFESYVGSIIATVALASIGVAALGTSVTSEALRALPMIVAAIGIFSAIVGTFLVRTGENARHG
;
A
#
# COMPACT_ATOMS: atom_id res chain seq x y z
N MET A 1 6.33 5.95 0.84
CA MET A 1 7.74 6.25 1.19
C MET A 1 7.94 7.63 1.82
N SER A 2 7.76 8.76 1.12
CA SER A 2 8.06 10.10 1.70
C SER A 2 7.31 10.40 3.01
N ILE A 3 6.08 9.89 3.13
CA ILE A 3 5.29 9.99 4.35
C ILE A 3 5.90 9.13 5.45
N ALA A 4 6.17 7.84 5.20
CA ALA A 4 6.78 6.93 6.17
C ALA A 4 8.08 7.50 6.76
N VAL A 5 8.99 8.02 5.92
CA VAL A 5 10.26 8.63 6.36
C VAL A 5 10.03 9.82 7.31
N LYS A 6 8.96 10.60 7.12
CA LYS A 6 8.61 11.72 8.01
C LYS A 6 7.93 11.27 9.31
N LEU A 7 7.22 10.14 9.28
CA LEU A 7 6.45 9.64 10.43
C LEU A 7 7.28 8.80 11.41
N ILE A 8 8.36 8.15 10.94
CA ILE A 8 9.21 7.30 11.78
C ILE A 8 9.76 8.05 13.02
N PRO A 9 10.29 9.30 12.91
CA PRO A 9 10.73 10.06 14.08
C PRO A 9 9.59 10.37 15.07
N ASP A 10 8.39 10.67 14.56
CA ASP A 10 7.22 10.96 15.38
C ASP A 10 6.73 9.73 16.14
N CYS A 11 6.73 8.56 15.50
CA CYS A 11 6.43 7.29 16.15
C CYS A 11 7.47 6.92 17.20
N SER A 12 8.77 7.09 16.89
CA SER A 12 9.86 6.83 17.82
C SER A 12 9.79 7.72 19.06
N SER A 13 9.56 9.02 18.86
CA SER A 13 9.39 9.97 19.97
C SER A 13 8.16 9.69 20.82
N SER A 14 7.09 9.17 20.21
CA SER A 14 5.85 8.82 20.90
C SER A 14 5.93 7.49 21.64
N SER A 15 6.71 6.53 21.13
CA SER A 15 6.96 5.25 21.79
C SER A 15 7.64 5.43 23.15
N LYS A 16 8.50 6.47 23.29
CA LYS A 16 9.10 6.86 24.59
C LYS A 16 8.06 7.24 25.66
N LYS A 17 6.86 7.66 25.26
CA LYS A 17 5.75 8.02 26.17
C LYS A 17 4.87 6.81 26.53
N GLY A 18 5.09 5.66 25.89
CA GLY A 18 4.36 4.41 26.11
C GLY A 18 3.93 3.73 24.82
N PHE A 19 3.88 2.40 24.86
CA PHE A 19 3.57 1.56 23.70
C PHE A 19 2.21 1.87 23.08
N LYS A 20 1.18 2.05 23.91
CA LYS A 20 -0.17 2.40 23.46
C LYS A 20 -0.17 3.65 22.59
N THR A 21 0.54 4.69 23.02
CA THR A 21 0.61 5.98 22.32
C THR A 21 1.39 5.88 21.01
N GLY A 22 2.54 5.20 21.01
CA GLY A 22 3.34 4.98 19.80
C GLY A 22 2.58 4.19 18.73
N SER A 23 1.97 3.07 19.14
CA SER A 23 1.18 2.22 18.22
C SER A 23 -0.07 2.91 17.68
N GLN A 24 -0.80 3.69 18.50
CA GLN A 24 -1.96 4.45 18.02
C GLN A 24 -1.58 5.53 17.02
N ILE A 25 -0.50 6.29 17.28
CA ILE A 25 -0.05 7.36 16.38
C ILE A 25 0.42 6.75 15.06
N GLY A 26 1.23 5.68 15.10
CA GLY A 26 1.65 4.98 13.90
C GLY A 26 0.48 4.46 13.08
N PHE A 27 -0.49 3.81 13.73
CA PHE A 27 -1.68 3.30 13.05
C PHE A 27 -2.51 4.43 12.41
N GLN A 28 -2.82 5.50 13.16
CA GLN A 28 -3.65 6.59 12.66
C GLN A 28 -2.98 7.37 11.53
N GLN A 29 -1.69 7.65 11.64
CA GLN A 29 -0.95 8.38 10.60
C GLN A 29 -0.82 7.54 9.32
N TRP A 30 -0.62 6.23 9.42
CA TRP A 30 -0.52 5.36 8.25
C TRP A 30 -1.87 5.23 7.54
N PHE A 31 -2.96 5.00 8.27
CA PHE A 31 -4.31 4.89 7.70
C PHE A 31 -4.84 6.20 7.11
N SER A 32 -4.60 7.34 7.76
CA SER A 32 -5.06 8.64 7.26
C SER A 32 -4.43 8.97 5.91
N ASN A 33 -3.11 8.77 5.78
CA ASN A 33 -2.40 9.03 4.54
C ASN A 33 -2.66 7.96 3.46
N GLY A 34 -2.80 6.69 3.85
CA GLY A 34 -3.12 5.58 2.95
C GLY A 34 -4.48 5.76 2.25
N ASN A 35 -5.51 6.15 3.00
CA ASN A 35 -6.85 6.39 2.43
C ASN A 35 -6.85 7.50 1.36
N PHE A 36 -6.03 8.54 1.54
CA PHE A 36 -5.91 9.61 0.55
C PHE A 36 -5.27 9.11 -0.75
N CYS A 37 -4.30 8.21 -0.64
CA CYS A 37 -3.67 7.56 -1.79
C CYS A 37 -4.67 6.70 -2.58
N CYS A 38 -5.47 5.89 -1.89
CA CYS A 38 -6.52 5.08 -2.53
C CYS A 38 -7.55 5.93 -3.28
N TRP A 39 -7.92 7.09 -2.74
CA TRP A 39 -8.82 8.03 -3.41
C TRP A 39 -8.23 8.58 -4.71
N TYR A 40 -6.94 8.94 -4.72
CA TYR A 40 -6.29 9.39 -5.94
C TYR A 40 -6.20 8.29 -7.01
N TRP A 41 -5.98 7.04 -6.60
CA TRP A 41 -5.97 5.92 -7.53
C TRP A 41 -7.34 5.73 -8.19
N LEU A 42 -8.41 5.79 -7.39
CA LEU A 42 -9.78 5.66 -7.91
C LEU A 42 -10.15 6.83 -8.82
N LEU A 43 -9.80 8.07 -8.45
CA LEU A 43 -10.04 9.26 -9.30
C LEU A 43 -9.26 9.21 -10.61
N GLY A 44 -7.99 8.78 -10.57
CA GLY A 44 -7.18 8.59 -11.76
C GLY A 44 -7.77 7.55 -12.70
N LEU A 45 -8.23 6.42 -12.15
CA LEU A 45 -8.89 5.37 -12.92
C LEU A 45 -10.23 5.85 -13.51
N ALA A 46 -11.05 6.55 -12.73
CA ALA A 46 -12.31 7.12 -13.21
C ALA A 46 -12.08 8.15 -14.34
N ALA A 47 -11.07 9.01 -14.21
CA ALA A 47 -10.70 9.96 -15.25
C ALA A 47 -10.24 9.26 -16.55
N LEU A 48 -9.46 8.18 -16.45
CA LEU A 48 -9.07 7.38 -17.61
C LEU A 48 -10.29 6.77 -18.32
N PHE A 49 -11.24 6.21 -17.58
CA PHE A 49 -12.48 5.70 -18.16
C PHE A 49 -13.32 6.80 -18.82
N MET A 50 -13.38 8.01 -18.23
CA MET A 50 -14.12 9.14 -18.83
C MET A 50 -13.48 9.69 -20.10
N ILE A 51 -12.15 9.68 -20.20
CA ILE A 51 -11.41 10.25 -21.34
C ILE A 51 -11.37 9.27 -22.52
N PHE A 52 -11.11 7.99 -22.24
CA PHE A 52 -10.82 7.02 -23.29
C PHE A 52 -12.02 6.13 -23.65
N ASP A 53 -12.95 5.87 -22.72
CA ASP A 53 -14.10 4.94 -22.85
C ASP A 53 -13.78 3.56 -23.47
N ASP A 54 -12.50 3.19 -23.55
CA ASP A 54 -12.01 1.93 -24.12
C ASP A 54 -11.31 1.12 -23.04
N VAL A 55 -11.91 -0.03 -22.74
CA VAL A 55 -11.41 -0.98 -21.74
C VAL A 55 -10.00 -1.50 -22.10
N ASN A 56 -9.65 -1.60 -23.38
CA ASN A 56 -8.33 -2.09 -23.80
C ASN A 56 -7.24 -1.08 -23.46
N ILE A 57 -7.51 0.22 -23.62
CA ILE A 57 -6.56 1.29 -23.26
C ILE A 57 -6.34 1.30 -21.75
N VAL A 58 -7.42 1.20 -20.98
CA VAL A 58 -7.33 1.15 -19.50
C VAL A 58 -6.66 -0.16 -19.03
N ALA A 59 -6.88 -1.28 -19.70
CA ALA A 59 -6.16 -2.53 -19.44
C ALA A 59 -4.65 -2.38 -19.71
N GLY A 60 -4.26 -1.63 -20.73
CA GLY A 60 -2.87 -1.25 -20.97
C GLY A 60 -2.27 -0.43 -19.82
N PHE A 61 -3.05 0.45 -19.20
CA PHE A 61 -2.65 1.16 -17.97
C PHE A 61 -2.43 0.19 -16.80
N GLY A 62 -3.34 -0.77 -16.60
CA GLY A 62 -3.18 -1.84 -15.60
C GLY A 62 -1.89 -2.65 -15.82
N PHE A 63 -1.61 -3.04 -17.06
CA PHE A 63 -0.38 -3.75 -17.41
C PHE A 63 0.89 -2.94 -17.12
N GLY A 64 0.86 -1.63 -17.41
CA GLY A 64 1.94 -0.71 -17.06
C GLY A 64 2.16 -0.61 -15.54
N ALA A 65 1.07 -0.52 -14.77
CA ALA A 65 1.12 -0.54 -13.31
C ALA A 65 1.75 -1.84 -12.79
N SER A 66 1.37 -3.00 -13.34
CA SER A 66 1.95 -4.30 -12.95
C SER A 66 3.44 -4.39 -13.24
N THR A 67 3.89 -3.86 -14.37
CA THR A 67 5.31 -3.87 -14.72
C THR A 67 6.12 -3.03 -13.72
N ILE A 68 5.65 -1.82 -13.39
CA ILE A 68 6.33 -0.95 -12.42
C ILE A 68 6.31 -1.57 -11.02
N ALA A 69 5.18 -2.13 -10.61
CA ALA A 69 5.03 -2.80 -9.32
C ALA A 69 5.98 -3.99 -9.18
N LEU A 70 6.15 -4.80 -10.22
CA LEU A 70 7.10 -5.90 -10.25
C LEU A 70 8.52 -5.42 -9.98
N PHE A 71 8.99 -4.39 -10.70
CA PHE A 71 10.33 -3.85 -10.50
C PHE A 71 10.50 -3.20 -9.13
N ALA A 72 9.51 -2.45 -8.65
CA ALA A 72 9.55 -1.82 -7.33
C ALA A 72 9.62 -2.86 -6.21
N ARG A 73 8.81 -3.92 -6.30
CA ARG A 73 8.75 -5.00 -5.31
C ARG A 73 10.00 -5.87 -5.33
N VAL A 74 10.46 -6.29 -6.51
CA VAL A 74 11.66 -7.13 -6.63
C VAL A 74 12.91 -6.32 -6.27
N GLY A 75 13.05 -5.11 -6.81
CA GLY A 75 14.19 -4.24 -6.53
C GLY A 75 14.26 -3.83 -5.06
N GLY A 76 13.14 -3.39 -4.48
CA GLY A 76 13.06 -3.05 -3.07
C GLY A 76 13.24 -4.26 -2.16
N GLY A 77 12.65 -5.40 -2.50
CA GLY A 77 12.76 -6.66 -1.76
C GLY A 77 14.19 -7.21 -1.70
N ILE A 78 14.92 -7.15 -2.82
CA ILE A 78 16.35 -7.52 -2.84
C ILE A 78 17.15 -6.56 -1.95
N TYR A 79 16.87 -5.25 -2.04
CA TYR A 79 17.60 -4.26 -1.27
C TYR A 79 17.40 -4.43 0.24
N THR A 80 16.13 -4.52 0.72
CA THR A 80 15.85 -4.74 2.16
C THR A 80 16.46 -6.05 2.63
N LYS A 81 16.20 -7.17 1.94
CA LYS A 81 16.66 -8.48 2.44
C LYS A 81 18.17 -8.67 2.38
N ALA A 82 18.86 -8.05 1.44
CA ALA A 82 20.32 -8.06 1.45
C ALA A 82 20.89 -7.23 2.61
N ALA A 83 20.27 -6.09 2.95
CA ALA A 83 20.71 -5.23 4.02
C ALA A 83 20.40 -5.82 5.41
N ASP A 84 19.16 -6.25 5.63
CA ASP A 84 18.64 -6.93 6.84
C ASP A 84 19.52 -8.13 7.21
N VAL A 85 19.68 -9.09 6.28
CA VAL A 85 20.51 -10.29 6.51
C VAL A 85 21.98 -9.95 6.75
N GLY A 86 22.53 -8.94 6.05
CA GLY A 86 23.91 -8.51 6.23
C GLY A 86 24.13 -7.82 7.58
N ALA A 87 23.20 -6.97 8.00
CA ALA A 87 23.25 -6.24 9.26
C ALA A 87 23.12 -7.19 10.45
N ASP A 88 22.17 -8.11 10.37
CA ASP A 88 21.89 -9.06 11.44
C ASP A 88 22.96 -10.12 11.63
N LEU A 89 23.46 -10.71 10.54
CA LEU A 89 24.48 -11.75 10.66
C LEU A 89 25.78 -11.19 11.24
N VAL A 90 26.29 -10.09 10.68
CA VAL A 90 27.56 -9.52 11.15
C VAL A 90 27.38 -8.86 12.52
N GLY A 91 26.28 -8.14 12.74
CA GLY A 91 26.03 -7.45 14.00
C GLY A 91 25.72 -8.41 15.14
N LYS A 92 24.64 -9.19 15.02
CA LYS A 92 24.13 -10.02 16.11
C LYS A 92 24.93 -11.32 16.29
N VAL A 93 25.38 -11.95 15.19
CA VAL A 93 25.98 -13.30 15.24
C VAL A 93 27.51 -13.26 15.35
N GLU A 94 28.19 -12.36 14.63
CA GLU A 94 29.65 -12.30 14.64
C GLU A 94 30.21 -11.37 15.73
N GLU A 95 29.67 -10.15 15.84
CA GLU A 95 30.21 -9.11 16.74
C GLU A 95 29.45 -8.99 18.08
N ASP A 96 28.38 -9.77 18.29
CA ASP A 96 27.53 -9.76 19.49
C ASP A 96 27.06 -8.35 19.89
N ILE A 97 26.80 -7.50 18.89
CA ILE A 97 26.23 -6.17 19.10
C ILE A 97 24.70 -6.19 18.93
N PRO A 98 23.97 -5.31 19.62
CA PRO A 98 22.52 -5.22 19.48
C PRO A 98 22.06 -4.97 18.04
N GLU A 99 20.82 -5.38 17.76
CA GLU A 99 20.08 -4.99 16.55
C GLU A 99 19.99 -3.46 16.41
N ASP A 100 20.09 -2.96 15.18
CA ASP A 100 20.06 -1.52 14.87
C ASP A 100 21.13 -0.68 15.61
N ASP A 101 22.25 -1.29 16.01
CA ASP A 101 23.31 -0.56 16.69
C ASP A 101 24.01 0.44 15.74
N PRO A 102 24.20 1.71 16.15
CA PRO A 102 24.80 2.74 15.30
C PRO A 102 26.25 2.45 14.90
N ARG A 103 26.93 1.50 15.54
CA ARG A 103 28.27 1.04 15.17
C ARG A 103 28.25 0.14 13.93
N ASN A 104 27.12 -0.49 13.62
CA ASN A 104 26.98 -1.33 12.44
C ASN A 104 26.65 -0.46 11.21
N PRO A 105 27.53 -0.39 10.20
CA PRO A 105 27.32 0.46 9.02
C PRO A 105 26.14 0.00 8.14
N ALA A 106 25.69 -1.26 8.27
CA ALA A 106 24.59 -1.79 7.48
C ALA A 106 23.20 -1.35 7.98
N THR A 107 23.09 -0.83 9.20
CA THR A 107 21.79 -0.44 9.81
C THR A 107 21.08 0.68 9.06
N ILE A 108 21.82 1.63 8.47
CA ILE A 108 21.23 2.65 7.60
C ILE A 108 20.67 2.03 6.32
N ALA A 109 21.37 1.06 5.74
CA ALA A 109 20.89 0.37 4.55
C ALA A 109 19.64 -0.46 4.85
N ASP A 110 19.57 -1.08 6.02
CA ASP A 110 18.41 -1.84 6.49
C ASP A 110 17.16 -0.95 6.64
N ASN A 111 17.28 0.13 7.42
CA ASN A 111 16.21 1.11 7.62
C ASN A 111 15.76 1.82 6.32
N VAL A 112 16.69 2.04 5.38
CA VAL A 112 16.34 2.52 4.02
C VAL A 112 15.60 1.41 3.27
N GLY A 113 16.06 0.18 3.39
CA GLY A 113 15.44 -1.01 2.80
C GLY A 113 13.99 -1.18 3.20
N ASP A 114 13.64 -1.04 4.47
CA ASP A 114 12.25 -1.10 4.94
C ASP A 114 11.36 -0.07 4.24
N ASN A 115 11.87 1.14 4.01
CA ASN A 115 11.12 2.18 3.32
C ASN A 115 10.98 1.93 1.80
N VAL A 116 11.98 1.30 1.18
CA VAL A 116 12.01 1.04 -0.26
C VAL A 116 11.27 -0.26 -0.62
N GLY A 117 11.53 -1.35 0.10
CA GLY A 117 10.87 -2.64 -0.06
C GLY A 117 9.48 -2.64 0.56
N ASP A 118 9.41 -2.54 1.87
CA ASP A 118 8.18 -2.83 2.62
C ASP A 118 7.14 -1.72 2.49
N VAL A 119 7.54 -0.47 2.28
CA VAL A 119 6.60 0.64 2.05
C VAL A 119 6.36 0.92 0.56
N ALA A 120 7.40 1.20 -0.23
CA ALA A 120 7.22 1.56 -1.64
C ALA A 120 6.85 0.35 -2.50
N GLY A 121 7.52 -0.80 -2.31
CA GLY A 121 7.20 -2.04 -3.01
C GLY A 121 5.78 -2.52 -2.70
N MET A 122 5.40 -2.60 -1.43
CA MET A 122 4.03 -2.99 -1.04
C MET A 122 2.98 -1.99 -1.55
N GLY A 123 3.27 -0.68 -1.52
CA GLY A 123 2.35 0.33 -2.04
C GLY A 123 2.08 0.18 -3.55
N ALA A 124 3.11 -0.15 -4.33
CA ALA A 124 2.98 -0.41 -5.77
C ALA A 124 2.22 -1.72 -6.05
N ASP A 125 2.48 -2.77 -5.26
CA ASP A 125 1.78 -4.06 -5.34
C ASP A 125 0.27 -3.90 -5.06
N LEU A 126 -0.08 -3.13 -4.01
CA LEU A 126 -1.48 -2.84 -3.69
C LEU A 126 -2.16 -1.99 -4.76
N PHE A 127 -1.48 -1.00 -5.33
CA PHE A 127 -2.01 -0.19 -6.41
C PHE A 127 -2.35 -1.04 -7.64
N GLU A 128 -1.41 -1.88 -8.05
CA GLU A 128 -1.53 -2.83 -9.17
C GLU A 128 -2.75 -3.72 -9.00
N SER A 129 -2.86 -4.39 -7.85
CA SER A 129 -3.94 -5.34 -7.60
C SER A 129 -5.29 -4.64 -7.45
N TYR A 130 -5.32 -3.45 -6.86
CA TYR A 130 -6.53 -2.63 -6.74
C TYR A 130 -7.04 -2.20 -8.12
N VAL A 131 -6.20 -1.58 -8.93
CA VAL A 131 -6.57 -1.12 -10.28
C VAL A 131 -6.89 -2.30 -11.20
N GLY A 132 -6.08 -3.36 -11.16
CA GLY A 132 -6.27 -4.56 -11.97
C GLY A 132 -7.61 -5.24 -11.69
N SER A 133 -8.02 -5.35 -10.42
CA SER A 133 -9.31 -5.93 -10.04
C SER A 133 -10.50 -5.11 -10.56
N ILE A 134 -10.43 -3.78 -10.50
CA ILE A 134 -11.49 -2.90 -11.01
C ILE A 134 -11.59 -3.02 -12.53
N ILE A 135 -10.45 -2.93 -13.24
CA ILE A 135 -10.42 -3.05 -14.71
C ILE A 135 -10.96 -4.41 -15.16
N ALA A 136 -10.52 -5.50 -14.53
CA ALA A 136 -10.98 -6.84 -14.86
C ALA A 136 -12.51 -6.98 -14.68
N THR A 137 -13.05 -6.40 -13.61
CA THR A 137 -14.49 -6.41 -13.35
C THR A 137 -15.27 -5.58 -14.38
N VAL A 138 -14.75 -4.40 -14.78
CA VAL A 138 -15.34 -3.56 -15.84
C VAL A 138 -15.30 -4.28 -17.19
N ALA A 139 -14.19 -4.95 -17.52
CA ALA A 139 -14.05 -5.75 -18.73
C ALA A 139 -15.08 -6.88 -18.75
N LEU A 140 -15.22 -7.61 -17.66
CA LEU A 140 -16.21 -8.69 -17.53
C LEU A 140 -17.65 -8.16 -17.66
N ALA A 141 -17.94 -7.00 -17.06
CA ALA A 141 -19.24 -6.35 -17.21
C ALA A 141 -19.54 -5.98 -18.68
N SER A 142 -18.55 -5.46 -19.41
CA SER A 142 -18.71 -5.11 -20.83
C SER A 142 -18.99 -6.32 -21.73
N ILE A 143 -18.28 -7.44 -21.51
CA ILE A 143 -18.47 -8.68 -22.27
C ILE A 143 -19.78 -9.37 -21.87
N GLY A 144 -20.11 -9.37 -20.58
CA GLY A 144 -21.31 -10.01 -20.05
C GLY A 144 -22.61 -9.38 -20.56
N VAL A 145 -22.67 -8.05 -20.69
CA VAL A 145 -23.82 -7.35 -21.30
C VAL A 145 -23.99 -7.76 -22.77
N ALA A 146 -22.90 -7.82 -23.53
CA ALA A 146 -22.93 -8.25 -24.92
C ALA A 146 -23.41 -9.71 -25.07
N ALA A 147 -23.01 -10.59 -24.14
CA ALA A 147 -23.38 -12.02 -24.16
C ALA A 147 -24.82 -12.30 -23.71
N LEU A 148 -25.34 -11.58 -22.71
CA LEU A 148 -26.69 -11.79 -22.17
C LEU A 148 -27.79 -11.02 -22.94
N GLY A 149 -27.44 -10.09 -23.83
CA GLY A 149 -28.42 -9.33 -24.63
C GLY A 149 -29.38 -8.48 -23.78
N THR A 150 -28.99 -8.11 -22.56
CA THR A 150 -29.84 -7.37 -21.62
C THR A 150 -29.84 -5.87 -21.91
N SER A 151 -30.99 -5.22 -21.74
CA SER A 151 -31.20 -3.77 -21.92
C SER A 151 -30.73 -2.93 -20.72
N VAL A 152 -29.91 -3.49 -19.82
CA VAL A 152 -29.33 -2.71 -18.74
C VAL A 152 -28.34 -1.72 -19.36
N THR A 153 -28.43 -0.44 -18.96
CA THR A 153 -27.53 0.59 -19.47
C THR A 153 -26.09 0.14 -19.24
N SER A 154 -25.34 -0.05 -20.34
CA SER A 154 -23.96 -0.56 -20.31
C SER A 154 -23.05 0.30 -19.44
N GLU A 155 -23.42 1.55 -19.20
CA GLU A 155 -22.71 2.49 -18.33
C GLU A 155 -22.90 2.19 -16.84
N ALA A 156 -24.11 1.81 -16.39
CA ALA A 156 -24.38 1.55 -14.98
C ALA A 156 -23.61 0.31 -14.47
N LEU A 157 -23.50 -0.73 -15.30
CA LEU A 157 -22.71 -1.92 -14.98
C LEU A 157 -21.20 -1.64 -14.99
N ARG A 158 -20.73 -0.77 -15.90
CA ARG A 158 -19.32 -0.34 -15.95
C ARG A 158 -18.94 0.55 -14.76
N ALA A 159 -19.88 1.33 -14.23
CA ALA A 159 -19.65 2.18 -13.06
C ALA A 159 -19.66 1.41 -11.72
N LEU A 160 -20.32 0.25 -11.68
CA LEU A 160 -20.54 -0.50 -10.44
C LEU A 160 -19.24 -0.86 -9.68
N PRO A 161 -18.17 -1.36 -10.32
CA PRO A 161 -16.92 -1.67 -9.61
C PRO A 161 -16.30 -0.45 -8.94
N MET A 162 -16.36 0.72 -9.59
CA MET A 162 -15.86 1.98 -9.03
C MET A 162 -16.70 2.47 -7.85
N ILE A 163 -18.02 2.30 -7.91
CA ILE A 163 -18.93 2.65 -6.81
C ILE A 163 -18.66 1.76 -5.60
N VAL A 164 -18.52 0.44 -5.80
CA VAL A 164 -18.18 -0.50 -4.73
C VAL A 164 -16.83 -0.13 -4.10
N ALA A 165 -15.84 0.21 -4.93
CA ALA A 165 -14.53 0.62 -4.45
C ALA A 165 -14.60 1.94 -3.64
N ALA A 166 -15.41 2.91 -4.06
CA ALA A 166 -15.64 4.16 -3.32
C ALA A 166 -16.28 3.90 -1.95
N ILE A 167 -17.33 3.07 -1.89
CA ILE A 167 -17.98 2.67 -0.64
C ILE A 167 -16.98 1.95 0.29
N GLY A 168 -16.11 1.11 -0.28
CA GLY A 168 -15.04 0.45 0.45
C GLY A 168 -14.08 1.43 1.13
N ILE A 169 -13.64 2.48 0.42
CA ILE A 169 -12.79 3.54 0.97
C ILE A 169 -13.52 4.26 2.12
N PHE A 170 -14.79 4.62 1.93
CA PHE A 170 -15.58 5.24 3.00
C PHE A 170 -15.72 4.34 4.23
N SER A 171 -15.98 3.05 4.03
CA SER A 171 -16.05 2.06 5.11
C SER A 171 -14.71 1.94 5.86
N ALA A 172 -13.59 1.94 5.14
CA ALA A 172 -12.24 1.91 5.75
C ALA A 172 -11.95 3.16 6.59
N ILE A 173 -12.37 4.35 6.13
CA ILE A 173 -12.27 5.60 6.90
C ILE A 173 -13.06 5.47 8.21
N VAL A 174 -14.31 5.00 8.15
CA VAL A 174 -15.15 4.79 9.34
C VAL A 174 -14.52 3.77 10.29
N GLY A 175 -14.03 2.66 9.74
CA GLY A 175 -13.36 1.60 10.50
C GLY A 175 -12.11 2.08 11.25
N THR A 176 -11.37 3.03 10.67
CA THR A 176 -10.17 3.61 11.30
C THR A 176 -10.50 4.27 12.65
N PHE A 177 -11.70 4.86 12.81
CA PHE A 177 -12.12 5.48 14.07
C PHE A 177 -12.49 4.47 15.16
N LEU A 178 -12.78 3.21 14.79
CA LEU A 178 -13.14 2.15 15.73
C LEU A 178 -11.91 1.46 16.32
N VAL A 179 -10.75 1.57 15.69
CA VAL A 179 -9.52 0.93 16.16
C VAL A 179 -8.95 1.67 17.36
N ARG A 180 -8.82 0.95 18.49
CA ARG A 180 -8.19 1.44 19.72
C ARG A 180 -7.24 0.37 20.27
N THR A 181 -6.05 0.77 20.70
CA THR A 181 -5.11 -0.11 21.41
C THR A 181 -5.47 -0.18 22.90
N GLY A 182 -5.42 -1.41 23.45
CA GLY A 182 -5.68 -1.67 24.86
C GLY A 182 -4.57 -1.13 25.77
N GLU A 183 -4.92 -0.82 27.02
CA GLU A 183 -4.01 -0.20 28.00
C GLU A 183 -2.87 -1.11 28.47
N ASN A 184 -3.04 -2.43 28.35
CA ASN A 184 -2.08 -3.44 28.78
C ASN A 184 -1.26 -4.05 27.63
N ALA A 185 -1.26 -3.42 26.45
CA ALA A 185 -0.46 -3.91 25.34
C ALA A 185 1.04 -3.72 25.65
N ARG A 186 1.78 -4.82 25.71
CA ARG A 186 3.24 -4.85 25.94
C ARG A 186 3.90 -5.43 24.69
N HIS A 187 5.10 -4.96 24.36
CA HIS A 187 5.98 -5.69 23.45
C HIS A 187 6.32 -7.03 24.11
N GLY A 188 5.98 -8.12 23.44
CA GLY A 188 6.39 -9.47 23.82
C GLY A 188 7.84 -9.71 23.48
#